data_AF-A0A1M6DMS3-F1
#
_entry.id   AF-A0A1M6DMS3-F1
#
_cell.length_a   1.000
_cell.length_b   1.000
_cell.length_c   1.000
_cell.angle_alpha   90.00
_cell.angle_beta   90.00
_cell.angle_gamma   90.00
#
_symmetry.space_group_name_H-M   'P 1'
#
loop_
_entity.id
_entity.type
_entity.pdbx_description
1 polymer ?
#
loop_
_entity_poly.entity_id
_entity_poly.type
_entity_poly.pdbx_seq_one_letter_code
_entity_poly.pdbx_strand_id
1 'polypeptide(L)' 'MAEIDLNSVQEPQTFEFKDGIRVLIVAEKGSIKFVEADCPDKICIKTGTLTKPGDRAICLPSKTIVKVEDD' A
#
# COMPACT_ATOMS: atom_id res chain seq x y z
N MET A 1 10.56 -1.45 8.63
CA MET A 1 9.27 -0.71 8.60
C MET A 1 9.56 0.63 7.96
N ALA A 2 8.79 1.01 6.95
CA ALA A 2 8.90 2.32 6.31
C ALA A 2 7.64 3.10 6.68
N GLU A 3 7.81 4.29 7.23
CA GLU A 3 6.73 5.22 7.55
C GLU A 3 6.77 6.38 6.57
N ILE A 4 5.58 6.77 6.12
CA ILE A 4 5.40 7.86 5.16
C ILE A 4 4.26 8.73 5.63
N ASP A 5 4.55 10.02 5.72
CA ASP A 5 3.57 11.06 5.98
C ASP A 5 2.71 11.33 4.75
N LEU A 6 1.55 10.69 4.68
CA LEU A 6 0.57 10.89 3.61
C LEU A 6 0.12 12.36 3.48
N ASN A 7 0.15 13.13 4.56
CA ASN A 7 -0.18 14.56 4.54
C ASN A 7 0.89 15.41 3.84
N SER A 8 2.14 14.97 3.90
CA SER A 8 3.28 15.69 3.34
C SER A 8 3.61 15.26 1.91
N VAL A 9 2.96 14.20 1.41
CA VAL A 9 3.05 13.75 0.00
C VAL A 9 2.40 14.79 -0.91
N GLN A 10 3.22 15.52 -1.68
CA GLN A 10 2.74 16.44 -2.71
C GLN A 10 2.61 15.78 -4.09
N GLU A 11 3.46 14.78 -4.37
CA GLU A 11 3.50 14.04 -5.62
C GLU A 11 3.37 12.54 -5.38
N PRO A 12 2.67 11.80 -6.25
CA PRO A 12 2.46 10.37 -6.10
C PRO A 12 3.80 9.63 -6.06
N GLN A 13 4.10 8.98 -4.94
CA GLN A 13 5.28 8.15 -4.77
C GLN A 13 4.93 6.68 -5.02
N THR A 14 5.73 6.03 -5.85
CA THR A 14 5.57 4.61 -6.18
C THR A 14 6.63 3.80 -5.47
N PHE A 15 6.19 2.75 -4.78
CA PHE A 15 7.03 1.81 -4.05
C PHE A 15 6.87 0.42 -4.68
N GLU A 16 7.95 -0.13 -5.20
CA GLU A 16 8.02 -1.51 -5.66
C GLU A 16 8.65 -2.38 -4.58
N PHE A 17 7.98 -3.47 -4.22
CA PHE A 17 8.56 -4.52 -3.37
C PHE A 17 8.58 -5.84 -4.14
N LYS A 18 9.71 -6.55 -4.06
CA LYS A 18 9.92 -7.88 -4.63
C LYS A 18 10.41 -8.84 -3.55
N ASP A 19 9.57 -9.07 -2.54
CA ASP A 19 9.83 -10.09 -1.52
C ASP A 19 8.88 -11.27 -1.78
N GLY A 20 9.38 -12.28 -2.49
CA GLY A 20 8.58 -13.42 -2.99
C GLY A 20 7.81 -13.14 -4.28
N ILE A 21 6.94 -12.13 -4.28
CA ILE A 21 6.19 -11.69 -5.47
C ILE A 21 6.32 -10.18 -5.67
N ARG A 22 6.12 -9.70 -6.89
CA ARG A 22 6.14 -8.27 -7.19
C ARG A 22 4.84 -7.62 -6.72
N VAL A 23 4.97 -6.56 -5.92
CA VAL A 23 3.87 -5.67 -5.56
C VAL A 23 4.28 -4.21 -5.80
N LEU A 24 3.36 -3.42 -6.33
CA LEU A 24 3.53 -2.00 -6.60
C LEU A 24 2.49 -1.23 -5.80
N ILE A 25 2.96 -0.32 -4.97
CA ILE A 25 2.16 0.49 -4.06
C ILE A 25 2.36 1.94 -4.47
N VAL A 26 1.27 2.70 -4.56
CA VAL A 26 1.32 4.13 -4.82
C VAL A 26 0.74 4.87 -3.63
N ALA A 27 1.53 5.77 -3.07
CA ALA A 27 1.13 6.70 -2.03
C ALA A 27 0.91 8.08 -2.66
N GLU A 28 -0.23 8.68 -2.38
CA GLU A 28 -0.64 10.00 -2.82
C GLU A 28 -1.05 10.82 -1.59
N LYS A 29 -1.34 12.11 -1.77
CA LYS A 29 -1.74 12.98 -0.66
C LYS A 29 -2.96 12.43 0.08
N GLY A 30 -2.77 11.99 1.33
CA GLY A 30 -3.83 11.43 2.17
C GLY A 30 -4.36 10.06 1.73
N SER A 31 -3.66 9.34 0.84
CA SER A 31 -4.15 8.06 0.35
C SER A 31 -3.05 7.10 -0.11
N ILE A 32 -3.25 5.79 0.05
CA ILE A 32 -2.28 4.77 -0.36
C ILE A 32 -3.01 3.56 -0.94
N LYS A 33 -2.49 3.00 -2.04
CA LYS A 33 -3.15 1.88 -2.75
C LYS A 33 -2.16 0.93 -3.37
N PHE A 34 -2.58 -0.33 -3.52
CA PHE A 34 -1.88 -1.30 -4.35
C PHE A 34 -2.33 -1.14 -5.81
N VAL A 35 -1.39 -0.88 -6.70
CA VAL A 35 -1.63 -0.73 -8.15
C VAL A 35 -1.33 -2.03 -8.88
N GLU A 36 -0.29 -2.75 -8.48
CA GLU A 36 0.10 -4.02 -9.09
C GLU A 36 0.43 -5.05 -8.00
N ALA A 37 0.05 -6.30 -8.22
CA ALA A 37 0.40 -7.42 -7.36
C ALA A 37 0.34 -8.71 -8.17
N ASP A 38 1.42 -9.49 -8.11
CA ASP A 38 1.52 -10.79 -8.79
C ASP A 38 0.86 -11.93 -7.99
N CYS A 39 0.14 -11.61 -6.91
CA CYS A 39 -0.56 -12.63 -6.12
C CYS A 39 -1.81 -13.16 -6.84
N PRO A 40 -2.15 -14.45 -6.66
CA PRO A 40 -3.35 -15.04 -7.27
C PRO A 40 -4.64 -14.45 -6.69
N ASP A 41 -4.66 -14.18 -5.38
CA ASP A 41 -5.85 -13.68 -4.69
C ASP A 41 -6.21 -12.22 -5.05
N LYS A 42 -5.19 -11.41 -5.36
CA LYS A 42 -5.29 -9.96 -5.62
C LYS A 42 -6.11 -9.21 -4.57
N ILE A 43 -6.15 -9.69 -3.32
CA ILE A 43 -6.94 -9.10 -2.23
C ILE A 43 -6.51 -7.66 -1.99
N CYS A 44 -5.21 -7.39 -1.93
CA CYS A 44 -4.66 -6.05 -1.72
C CYS A 44 -5.08 -5.05 -2.83
N ILE A 45 -5.17 -5.50 -4.10
CA ILE A 45 -5.69 -4.66 -5.20
C ILE A 45 -7.21 -4.49 -5.05
N LYS A 46 -7.94 -5.57 -4.71
CA LYS A 46 -9.39 -5.53 -4.48
C LYS A 46 -9.79 -4.63 -3.31
N THR A 47 -8.93 -4.49 -2.30
CA THR A 47 -9.12 -3.53 -1.21
C THR A 47 -9.17 -2.09 -1.75
N GLY A 48 -8.41 -1.80 -2.81
CA GLY A 48 -8.38 -0.48 -3.44
C GLY A 48 -7.57 0.53 -2.65
N THR A 49 -8.04 1.78 -2.66
CA THR A 49 -7.34 2.91 -2.03
C THR A 49 -7.71 3.03 -0.57
N LEU A 50 -6.70 2.94 0.29
CA LEU A 50 -6.78 3.20 1.72
C LEU A 50 -6.64 4.71 1.92
N THR A 51 -7.67 5.34 2.48
CA THR A 51 -7.69 6.80 2.72
C THR A 51 -8.01 7.16 4.16
N LYS A 52 -8.60 6.24 4.93
CA LYS A 52 -9.00 6.51 6.31
C LYS A 52 -7.98 5.93 7.29
N PRO A 53 -7.75 6.58 8.42
CA PRO A 53 -6.96 5.97 9.49
C PRO A 53 -7.64 4.70 10.00
N GLY A 54 -6.84 3.65 10.18
CA GLY A 54 -7.28 2.30 10.56
C GLY A 54 -7.43 1.33 9.39
N ASP A 55 -7.55 1.84 8.16
CA ASP A 55 -7.54 1.03 6.95
C ASP A 55 -6.20 0.30 6.79
N ARG A 56 -6.28 -0.94 6.31
CA ARG A 56 -5.13 -1.81 6.20
C ARG A 56 -5.28 -2.77 5.03
N ALA A 57 -4.22 -2.89 4.23
CA ALA A 57 -4.10 -3.86 3.16
C ALA A 57 -2.92 -4.78 3.44
N ILE A 58 -3.19 -6.09 3.40
CA ILE A 58 -2.21 -7.13 3.69
C ILE A 58 -2.10 -8.03 2.47
N CYS A 59 -0.87 -8.25 2.04
CA CYS A 59 -0.52 -9.24 1.05
C CYS A 59 0.22 -10.37 1.75
N LEU A 60 -0.51 -11.44 2.08
CA LEU A 60 0.03 -12.65 2.71
C LEU A 60 1.22 -13.26 1.94
N PRO A 61 1.14 -13.48 0.61
CA PRO A 61 2.23 -14.13 -0.12
C PRO A 61 3.51 -13.29 -0.18
N SER A 62 3.40 -11.96 -0.28
CA SER A 62 4.58 -11.07 -0.23
C SER A 62 4.97 -10.63 1.18
N LYS A 63 4.23 -11.09 2.20
CA LYS A 63 4.35 -10.65 3.60
C LYS A 63 4.37 -9.13 3.76
N THR A 64 3.73 -8.40 2.84
CA THR A 64 3.70 -6.94 2.82
C THR A 64 2.45 -6.46 3.52
N ILE A 65 2.59 -5.50 4.42
CA ILE A 65 1.50 -4.94 5.21
C ILE A 65 1.55 -3.43 5.05
N VAL A 66 0.44 -2.85 4.63
CA VAL A 66 0.22 -1.40 4.58
C VAL A 66 -0.90 -1.09 5.54
N LYS A 67 -0.68 -0.13 6.43
CA LYS A 67 -1.67 0.34 7.39
C LYS A 67 -1.61 1.87 7.40
N VAL A 68 -2.79 2.48 7.41
CA VAL A 68 -2.93 3.92 7.62
C VAL A 68 -3.21 4.13 9.10
N GLU A 69 -2.45 4.99 9.75
CA GLU A 69 -2.63 5.39 11.16
C GLU A 69 -2.87 6.90 11.22
N ASP A 70 -3.63 7.32 12.23
CA ASP A 70 -3.77 8.73 12.63
C ASP A 70 -2.83 8.89 13.83
N ASP A 71 -1.83 9.77 13.72
CA ASP A 71 -0.98 10.18 14.85
C ASP A 71 -1.45 11.53 15.40
#